data_AF-A0A7S3XG57-F1
#
_entry.id   AF-A0A7S3XG57-F1
#
_cell.length_a   1.000
_cell.length_b   1.000
_cell.length_c   1.000
_cell.angle_alpha   90.00
_cell.angle_beta   90.00
_cell.angle_gamma   90.00
#
_symmetry.space_group_name_H-M   'P 1'
#
loop_
_entity.id
_entity.type
_entity.pdbx_description
1 polymer ?
#
loop_
_entity_poly.entity_id
_entity_poly.type
_entity_poly.pdbx_seq_one_letter_code
_entity_poly.pdbx_strand_id
1 'polypeptide(L)'
;FYETDTFQPVVEELVRFLPKDKRQILMFSATFPVTILDFKNKYMPDAVEINLMEELTLKGVTQFYAFVEERQKVHCLNTLFSKLTINQAIIFCNSVTRVELLAKKITELGFSCFYIHARMYQSHRNRVFHQINL
;
A
#
# COMPACT_ATOMS: atom_id res chain seq x y z
N PHE A 1 18.31 8.91 7.44
CA PHE A 1 17.35 9.45 6.47
C PHE A 1 18.06 10.50 5.65
N TYR A 2 19.00 10.06 4.80
CA TYR A 2 19.70 10.93 3.85
C TYR A 2 19.01 10.82 2.49
N GLU A 3 19.02 11.95 1.80
CA GLU A 3 18.32 12.32 0.57
C GLU A 3 18.26 11.26 -0.54
N THR A 4 17.03 10.89 -0.87
CA THR A 4 16.47 10.83 -2.23
C THR A 4 17.42 10.51 -3.40
N ASP A 5 17.58 9.22 -3.70
CA ASP A 5 17.46 8.75 -5.08
C ASP A 5 16.00 8.93 -5.50
N THR A 6 15.62 10.18 -5.83
CA THR A 6 14.30 10.41 -6.42
C THR A 6 14.30 9.83 -7.83
N PHE A 7 13.28 9.07 -8.17
CA PHE A 7 13.10 8.54 -9.52
C PHE A 7 12.82 9.65 -10.55
N GLN A 8 12.41 10.83 -10.08
CA GLN A 8 11.97 11.96 -10.91
C GLN A 8 13.04 12.45 -11.90
N PRO A 9 14.32 12.72 -11.54
CA PRO A 9 15.33 13.14 -12.49
C PRO A 9 15.57 12.13 -13.62
N VAL A 10 15.53 10.83 -13.31
CA VAL A 10 15.67 9.75 -14.31
C VAL A 10 14.52 9.78 -15.31
N VAL A 11 13.29 9.95 -14.83
CA VAL A 11 12.11 10.09 -15.70
C VAL A 11 12.22 11.36 -16.55
N GLU A 12 12.63 12.49 -15.97
CA GLU A 12 12.82 13.73 -16.72
C GLU A 12 13.87 13.60 -17.83
N GLU A 13 14.96 12.89 -17.57
CA GLU A 13 16.01 12.63 -18.56
C GLU A 13 15.48 11.77 -19.71
N LEU A 14 14.78 10.67 -19.40
CA LEU A 14 14.13 9.83 -20.40
C LEU A 14 13.12 10.61 -21.25
N VAL A 15 12.30 11.43 -20.61
CA VAL A 15 11.35 12.29 -21.31
C VAL A 15 12.10 13.28 -22.21
N ARG A 16 13.22 13.86 -21.80
CA ARG A 16 14.01 14.77 -22.66
C ARG A 16 14.69 14.06 -23.82
N PHE A 17 15.10 12.81 -23.64
CA PHE A 17 15.74 11.99 -24.67
C PHE A 17 14.76 11.56 -25.77
N LEU A 18 13.49 11.31 -25.43
CA LEU A 18 12.48 10.86 -26.39
C LEU A 18 11.99 11.99 -27.31
N PRO A 19 11.84 11.75 -28.63
CA PRO A 19 11.36 12.75 -29.59
C PRO A 19 10.02 13.37 -29.17
N LYS A 20 9.98 14.70 -29.08
CA LYS A 20 8.80 15.44 -28.60
C LYS A 20 7.56 15.20 -29.48
N ASP A 21 7.75 15.12 -30.80
CA ASP A 21 6.63 15.12 -31.76
C ASP A 21 6.00 13.73 -31.96
N LYS A 22 6.58 12.67 -31.39
CA LYS A 22 6.15 11.27 -31.60
C LYS A 22 5.79 10.54 -30.31
N ARG A 23 5.84 11.21 -29.15
CA ARG A 23 5.61 10.57 -27.86
C ARG A 23 4.20 10.84 -27.35
N GLN A 24 3.57 9.80 -26.82
CA GLN A 24 2.36 9.91 -26.01
C GLN A 24 2.75 9.56 -24.56
N ILE A 25 2.42 10.44 -23.62
CA ILE A 25 2.68 10.20 -22.20
C ILE A 25 1.35 9.86 -21.54
N LEU A 26 1.31 8.76 -20.79
CA LEU A 26 0.20 8.39 -19.94
C LEU A 26 0.69 8.40 -18.49
N MET A 27 -0.05 9.09 -17.62
CA MET A 27 0.26 9.18 -16.20
C MET A 27 -0.88 8.54 -15.40
N PHE A 28 -0.54 7.54 -14.59
CA PHE A 28 -1.48 6.86 -13.71
C PHE A 28 -1.06 7.10 -12.26
N SER A 29 -1.97 7.61 -11.45
CA SER A 29 -1.71 7.77 -10.02
C SER A 29 -2.94 7.51 -9.19
N ALA A 30 -2.71 6.85 -8.04
CA ALA A 30 -3.71 6.63 -7.01
C ALA A 30 -3.72 7.75 -5.95
N THR A 31 -2.85 8.76 -6.07
CA THR A 31 -2.89 10.01 -5.27
C THR A 31 -2.30 11.18 -6.09
N PHE A 32 -2.58 12.43 -5.72
CA PHE A 32 -2.04 13.60 -6.43
C PHE A 32 -1.23 14.51 -5.49
N PRO A 33 -0.02 14.09 -5.06
CA PRO A 33 0.88 14.99 -4.36
C PRO A 33 1.37 16.09 -5.32
N VAL A 34 1.78 17.23 -4.76
CA VAL A 34 2.22 18.41 -5.51
C VAL A 34 3.29 18.07 -6.56
N THR A 35 4.22 17.17 -6.25
CA THR A 35 5.29 16.75 -7.17
C THR A 35 4.78 16.10 -8.46
N ILE A 36 3.68 15.35 -8.40
CA ILE A 36 3.04 14.74 -9.57
C ILE A 36 2.31 15.80 -10.40
N LEU A 37 1.68 16.78 -9.74
CA LEU A 37 1.02 17.90 -10.41
C LEU A 37 2.04 18.77 -11.17
N ASP A 38 3.19 19.08 -10.56
CA ASP A 38 4.27 19.83 -11.20
C ASP A 38 4.82 19.10 -12.43
N PHE A 39 5.02 17.77 -12.32
CA PHE A 39 5.46 16.95 -13.45
C PHE A 39 4.45 16.97 -14.60
N LYS A 40 3.15 16.78 -14.30
CA LYS A 40 2.07 16.85 -15.28
C LYS A 40 2.07 18.20 -16.00
N ASN A 41 2.08 19.30 -15.25
CA ASN A 41 2.02 20.64 -15.82
C ASN A 41 3.22 20.94 -16.74
N LYS A 42 4.40 20.39 -16.40
CA LYS A 42 5.63 20.60 -17.18
C LYS A 42 5.70 19.75 -18.45
N TYR A 43 5.26 18.49 -18.40
CA TYR A 43 5.48 17.53 -19.49
C TYR A 43 4.22 17.11 -20.25
N MET A 44 3.04 17.43 -19.71
CA MET A 44 1.74 17.02 -20.21
C MET A 44 0.69 18.17 -20.11
N PRO A 45 0.98 19.38 -20.64
CA PRO A 45 0.13 20.55 -20.45
C PRO A 45 -1.29 20.37 -21.01
N ASP A 46 -1.44 19.64 -22.12
CA ASP A 46 -2.72 19.42 -22.80
C ASP A 46 -3.37 18.07 -22.46
N ALA A 47 -2.96 17.43 -21.37
CA ALA A 47 -3.49 16.11 -21.01
C ALA A 47 -4.96 16.16 -20.59
N VAL A 48 -5.76 15.24 -21.13
CA VAL A 48 -7.09 14.95 -20.63
C VAL A 48 -6.96 14.32 -19.25
N GLU A 49 -7.53 14.98 -18.24
CA GLU A 49 -7.50 14.53 -16.86
C GLU A 49 -8.83 13.86 -16.48
N ILE A 50 -8.74 12.66 -15.93
CA ILE A 50 -9.86 11.94 -15.33
C ILE A 50 -9.51 11.73 -13.86
N ASN A 51 -10.09 12.56 -12.99
CA ASN A 51 -9.91 12.46 -11.55
C ASN A 51 -11.23 12.02 -10.91
N LEU A 52 -11.21 10.85 -10.27
CA LEU A 52 -12.35 10.26 -9.58
C LEU A 52 -12.18 10.28 -8.06
N MET A 53 -11.19 11.00 -7.52
CA MET A 53 -10.95 11.04 -6.07
C MET A 53 -11.84 12.06 -5.39
N GLU A 54 -12.52 11.60 -4.35
CA GLU A 54 -13.03 12.45 -3.28
C GLU A 54 -11.93 12.62 -2.21
N GLU A 55 -11.85 13.79 -1.57
CA GLU A 55 -10.89 14.01 -0.49
C GLU A 55 -11.12 12.99 0.65
N LEU A 56 -10.17 12.08 0.82
CA LEU A 56 -10.15 11.16 1.96
C LEU A 56 -9.74 11.92 3.23
N THR A 57 -10.72 12.44 3.97
CA THR A 57 -10.45 12.95 5.32
C THR A 57 -10.43 11.80 6.32
N LEU A 58 -9.29 11.54 6.97
CA LEU A 58 -9.15 10.58 8.09
C LEU A 58 -9.82 11.09 9.40
N LYS A 59 -10.83 11.94 9.30
CA LYS A 59 -11.54 12.48 10.47
C LYS A 59 -12.21 11.32 11.21
N GLY A 60 -11.88 11.16 12.48
CA GLY A 60 -12.41 10.08 13.33
C GLY A 60 -11.52 8.85 13.47
N VAL A 61 -10.34 8.81 12.84
CA VAL A 61 -9.38 7.71 13.04
C VAL A 61 -8.37 8.09 14.12
N THR A 62 -8.32 7.31 15.21
CA THR A 62 -7.29 7.45 16.24
C THR A 62 -6.10 6.57 15.91
N GLN A 63 -4.89 7.14 15.93
CA GLN A 63 -3.66 6.44 15.57
C GLN A 63 -2.75 6.32 16.78
N PHE A 64 -2.13 5.14 16.94
CA PHE A 64 -1.20 4.83 18.01
C PHE A 64 0.06 4.20 17.43
N TYR A 65 1.18 4.33 18.14
CA TYR A 65 2.42 3.66 17.82
C TYR A 65 3.03 3.03 19.08
N ALA A 66 3.80 1.95 18.88
CA ALA A 66 4.53 1.29 19.94
C ALA A 66 5.93 0.89 19.44
N PHE A 67 6.95 1.13 20.25
CA PHE A 67 8.30 0.65 19.99
C PHE A 67 8.40 -0.80 20.47
N VAL A 68 8.59 -1.73 19.53
CA VAL A 68 8.61 -3.17 19.80
C VAL A 68 9.74 -3.81 19.00
N GLU A 69 10.60 -4.57 19.68
CA GLU A 69 11.59 -5.41 19.02
C GLU A 69 10.91 -6.45 18.13
N GLU A 70 11.54 -6.82 17.01
CA GLU A 70 10.96 -7.74 16.03
C GLU A 70 10.48 -9.07 16.65
N ARG A 71 11.27 -9.66 17.55
CA ARG A 71 10.94 -10.91 18.26
C ARG A 71 9.71 -10.79 19.17
N GLN A 72 9.39 -9.58 19.64
CA GLN A 72 8.28 -9.32 20.57
C GLN A 72 6.96 -8.98 19.85
N LYS A 73 6.98 -8.72 18.53
CA LYS A 73 5.79 -8.29 17.78
C LYS A 73 4.63 -9.28 17.86
N VAL A 74 4.89 -10.58 17.77
CA VAL A 74 3.85 -11.63 17.86
C VAL A 74 3.21 -11.64 19.25
N HIS A 75 4.03 -11.51 20.31
CA HIS A 75 3.53 -11.43 21.68
C HIS A 75 2.71 -10.16 21.91
N CYS A 76 3.15 -9.02 21.37
CA CYS A 76 2.42 -7.77 21.40
C CYS A 76 1.05 -7.90 20.70
N LEU A 77 1.01 -8.48 19.50
CA LEU A 77 -0.24 -8.77 18.78
C LEU A 77 -1.20 -9.65 19.60
N ASN A 78 -0.71 -10.72 20.21
CA ASN A 78 -1.53 -11.59 21.06
C ASN A 78 -2.10 -10.83 22.27
N THR A 79 -1.29 -9.93 22.86
CA THR A 79 -1.74 -9.09 23.97
C THR A 79 -2.83 -8.11 23.53
N LEU A 80 -2.69 -7.52 22.33
CA LEU A 80 -3.71 -6.64 21.74
C LEU A 80 -5.02 -7.40 21.52
N PHE A 81 -4.98 -8.59 20.92
CA PHE A 81 -6.18 -9.41 20.70
C PHE A 81 -6.83 -9.88 21.99
N SER A 82 -6.05 -10.04 23.07
CA SER A 82 -6.58 -10.46 24.38
C SER A 82 -7.22 -9.30 25.16
N LYS A 83 -6.69 -8.08 25.00
CA LYS A 83 -7.13 -6.90 25.77
C LYS A 83 -8.18 -6.05 25.05
N LEU A 84 -8.23 -6.13 23.73
CA LEU A 84 -9.12 -5.34 22.90
C LEU A 84 -10.22 -6.22 22.33
N THR A 85 -11.46 -5.76 22.41
CA THR A 85 -12.56 -6.38 21.68
C THR A 85 -12.49 -5.96 20.22
N ILE A 86 -11.91 -6.82 19.38
CA ILE A 86 -11.70 -6.57 17.96
C ILE A 86 -12.60 -7.51 17.15
N ASN A 87 -13.53 -6.96 16.39
CA ASN A 87 -14.37 -7.77 15.48
C ASN A 87 -13.55 -8.27 14.28
N GLN A 88 -12.77 -7.37 13.68
CA GLN A 88 -11.89 -7.68 12.56
C GLN A 88 -10.63 -6.81 12.60
N ALA A 89 -9.52 -7.35 12.12
CA ALA A 89 -8.25 -6.65 12.00
C ALA A 89 -7.55 -6.97 10.69
N ILE A 90 -6.86 -5.96 10.14
CA ILE A 90 -5.97 -6.11 8.98
C ILE A 90 -4.54 -5.90 9.48
N ILE A 91 -3.66 -6.87 9.24
CA ILE A 91 -2.24 -6.78 9.61
C ILE A 91 -1.39 -6.70 8.34
N PHE A 92 -0.66 -5.61 8.19
CA PHE A 92 0.26 -5.42 7.06
C PHE A 92 1.63 -6.02 7.36
N CYS A 93 2.17 -6.79 6.42
CA CYS A 93 3.51 -7.38 6.49
C CYS A 93 4.31 -7.00 5.23
N ASN A 94 5.62 -6.86 5.38
CA ASN A 94 6.53 -6.41 4.33
C ASN A 94 7.03 -7.53 3.40
N SER A 95 6.76 -8.81 3.69
CA SER A 95 7.19 -9.92 2.82
C SER A 95 6.19 -11.07 2.78
N VAL A 96 6.17 -11.78 1.65
CA VAL A 96 5.33 -12.97 1.42
C VAL A 96 5.53 -14.01 2.53
N THR A 97 6.78 -14.34 2.81
CA THR A 97 7.12 -15.34 3.84
C THR A 97 6.60 -14.94 5.23
N ARG A 98 6.66 -13.64 5.57
CA ARG A 98 6.15 -13.16 6.85
C ARG A 98 4.63 -13.23 6.93
N VAL A 99 3.94 -12.94 5.83
CA VAL A 99 2.48 -13.09 5.73
C VAL A 99 2.09 -14.54 6.05
N GLU A 100 2.69 -15.52 5.36
CA GLU A 100 2.37 -16.94 5.53
C GLU A 100 2.69 -17.45 6.95
N LEU A 101 3.88 -17.12 7.47
CA LEU A 101 4.30 -17.53 8.82
C LEU A 101 3.44 -16.89 9.92
N LEU A 102 3.09 -15.60 9.77
CA LEU A 102 2.24 -14.93 10.73
C LEU A 102 0.83 -15.52 10.71
N ALA A 103 0.24 -15.73 9.52
CA ALA A 103 -1.09 -16.33 9.40
C ALA A 103 -1.14 -17.70 10.08
N LYS A 104 -0.13 -18.55 9.85
CA LYS A 104 -0.01 -19.84 10.54
C LYS A 104 0.00 -19.70 12.06
N LYS A 105 0.83 -18.78 12.60
CA LYS A 105 0.90 -18.53 14.05
C LYS A 105 -0.41 -18.01 14.63
N ILE A 106 -1.09 -17.11 13.94
CA ILE A 106 -2.39 -16.57 14.38
C ILE A 106 -3.45 -17.69 14.42
N THR A 107 -3.46 -18.57 13.42
CA THR A 107 -4.33 -19.75 13.40
C THR A 107 -4.01 -20.73 14.54
N GLU A 108 -2.72 -20.96 14.83
CA GLU A 108 -2.27 -21.78 15.97
C GLU A 108 -2.68 -21.20 17.33
N LEU A 109 -2.81 -19.88 17.43
CA LEU A 109 -3.33 -19.18 18.62
C LEU A 109 -4.87 -19.28 18.74
N GLY A 110 -5.55 -19.92 17.78
CA GLY A 110 -7.01 -20.14 17.81
C GLY A 110 -7.84 -19.08 17.10
N PHE A 111 -7.22 -18.11 16.43
CA PHE A 111 -7.94 -17.08 15.68
C PHE A 111 -8.14 -17.49 14.23
N SER A 112 -9.33 -17.20 13.66
CA SER A 112 -9.53 -17.32 12.21
C SER A 112 -8.67 -16.28 11.49
N CYS A 113 -7.82 -16.73 10.57
CA CYS A 113 -6.92 -15.86 9.84
C CYS A 113 -6.87 -16.24 8.36
N PHE A 114 -7.11 -15.25 7.51
CA PHE A 114 -6.90 -15.32 6.07
C PHE A 114 -5.74 -14.40 5.68
N TYR A 115 -5.07 -14.71 4.57
CA TYR A 115 -3.96 -13.90 4.10
C TYR A 115 -3.95 -13.73 2.59
N ILE A 116 -3.40 -12.60 2.15
CA ILE A 116 -3.20 -12.26 0.74
C ILE A 116 -1.78 -11.76 0.55
N HIS A 117 -1.08 -12.24 -0.48
CA HIS A 117 0.22 -11.70 -0.86
C HIS A 117 0.44 -11.73 -2.38
N ALA A 118 1.45 -11.00 -2.86
CA ALA A 118 1.67 -10.75 -4.28
C ALA A 118 1.93 -12.01 -5.14
N ARG A 119 2.50 -13.07 -4.55
CA ARG A 119 2.77 -14.35 -5.25
C ARG A 119 1.56 -15.27 -5.44
N MET A 120 0.39 -14.93 -4.91
CA MET A 120 -0.82 -15.73 -5.12
C MET A 120 -1.41 -15.48 -6.51
N TYR A 121 -1.98 -16.50 -7.13
CA TYR A 121 -2.80 -16.33 -8.33
C TYR A 121 -3.95 -15.37 -8.08
N GLN A 122 -4.28 -14.54 -9.07
CA GLN A 122 -5.37 -13.56 -8.95
C GLN A 122 -6.69 -14.21 -8.51
N SER A 123 -7.02 -15.39 -9.05
CA SER A 123 -8.21 -16.15 -8.66
C SER A 123 -8.24 -16.50 -7.17
N HIS A 124 -7.10 -16.87 -6.60
CA HIS A 124 -6.97 -17.15 -5.17
C HIS A 124 -7.09 -15.87 -4.33
N ARG A 125 -6.46 -14.77 -4.76
CA ARG A 125 -6.61 -13.47 -4.09
C ARG A 125 -8.08 -13.02 -4.05
N ASN A 126 -8.78 -13.16 -5.18
CA ASN A 126 -10.20 -12.84 -5.27
C ASN A 126 -11.02 -13.72 -4.33
N ARG A 127 -10.80 -15.03 -4.30
CA ARG A 127 -11.51 -15.95 -3.41
C ARG A 127 -11.33 -15.55 -1.94
N VAL A 128 -10.10 -15.29 -1.52
CA VAL A 128 -9.81 -14.87 -0.14
C VAL A 128 -10.48 -13.53 0.16
N PHE A 129 -10.44 -12.56 -0.75
CA PHE A 129 -11.11 -11.28 -0.57
C PHE A 129 -12.63 -11.45 -0.36
N HIS A 130 -13.29 -12.31 -1.13
CA HIS A 130 -14.72 -12.62 -0.94
C HIS A 130 -15.03 -13.33 0.39
N GLN A 131 -14.08 -14.08 0.95
CA GLN A 131 -14.22 -14.72 2.25
C GLN A 131 -14.02 -13.75 3.42
N ILE A 132 -13.22 -12.70 3.22
CA ILE A 132 -12.95 -11.66 4.22
C ILE A 132 -14.05 -10.59 4.22
N ASN A 133 -14.76 -10.41 3.10
CA ASN A 133 -15.79 -9.39 2.97
C ASN A 133 -16.80 -9.45 4.12
N LEU A 134 -16.81 -8.34 4.87
CA LEU A 134 -17.83 -7.87 5.80
C LEU A 134 -19.21 -7.83 5.16
#